data_AF-A0A978TGG3-F1
#
_entry.id   AF-A0A978TGG3-F1
#
_cell.length_a   1.000
_cell.length_b   1.000
_cell.length_c   1.000
_cell.angle_alpha   90.00
_cell.angle_beta   90.00
_cell.angle_gamma   90.00
#
_symmetry.space_group_name_H-M   'P 1'
#
loop_
_entity.id
_entity.type
_entity.pdbx_description
1 polymer ?
#
loop_
_entity_poly.entity_id
_entity_poly.type
_entity_poly.pdbx_seq_one_letter_code
_entity_poly.pdbx_strand_id
1 'polypeptide(L)'
;MSLFFDVLSSINNPNQQGSVDQLSSVFGSLQQLAGSQGVNADQMSSMLNALGGALQPALKQQAGTLGAGQLENLVTQLAGPGGLASLQSAIPPQMQQQLIQAVAQKSGLNAGLIQTMLPKLLPVVMGLLGMGAAKPGRGGGNALLNAFLNTNGAGGTDLGTVMKFAGRFLNPPQ
;
A
#
# COMPACT_ATOMS: atom_id res chain seq x y z
N MET A 1 -5.23 -15.91 -1.84
CA MET A 1 -6.43 -15.07 -1.62
C MET A 1 -6.02 -13.64 -1.96
N SER A 2 -6.87 -12.88 -2.67
CA SER A 2 -6.48 -11.53 -3.13
C SER A 2 -6.54 -10.55 -1.96
N LEU A 3 -5.56 -9.64 -1.86
CA LEU A 3 -5.49 -8.58 -0.85
C LEU A 3 -6.78 -7.78 -0.71
N PHE A 4 -7.57 -7.66 -1.79
CA PHE A 4 -8.84 -6.97 -1.76
C PHE A 4 -9.86 -7.65 -0.83
N PHE A 5 -9.91 -8.98 -0.82
CA PHE A 5 -10.78 -9.71 0.11
C PHE A 5 -10.33 -9.55 1.54
N ASP A 6 -9.01 -9.47 1.79
CA ASP A 6 -8.49 -9.16 3.11
C ASP A 6 -8.87 -7.73 3.52
N VAL A 7 -8.89 -6.77 2.58
CA VAL A 7 -9.36 -5.39 2.83
C VAL A 7 -10.83 -5.39 3.20
N LEU A 8 -11.67 -6.08 2.44
CA LEU A 8 -13.10 -6.21 2.76
C LEU A 8 -13.32 -6.89 4.12
N SER A 9 -12.55 -7.94 4.40
CA SER A 9 -12.59 -8.63 5.69
C SER A 9 -12.15 -7.70 6.83
N SER A 10 -11.17 -6.83 6.57
CA SER A 10 -10.68 -5.84 7.52
C SER A 10 -11.71 -4.76 7.83
N ILE A 11 -12.38 -4.26 6.79
CA ILE A 11 -13.46 -3.28 6.90
C ILE A 11 -14.66 -3.87 7.64
N ASN A 12 -15.00 -5.14 7.35
CA ASN A 12 -16.10 -5.84 8.02
C ASN A 12 -15.73 -6.34 9.43
N ASN A 13 -14.45 -6.27 9.82
CA ASN A 13 -14.00 -6.72 11.13
C ASN A 13 -14.05 -5.54 12.12
N PRO A 14 -14.94 -5.58 13.13
CA PRO A 14 -15.05 -4.49 14.10
C PRO A 14 -13.75 -4.28 14.87
N ASN A 15 -12.88 -5.30 14.97
CA ASN A 15 -11.62 -5.27 15.69
C ASN A 15 -10.48 -4.59 14.93
N GLN A 16 -10.63 -4.32 13.63
CA GLN A 16 -9.62 -3.69 12.79
C GLN A 16 -9.95 -2.21 12.52
N GLN A 17 -8.94 -1.46 12.08
CA GLN A 17 -9.04 -0.01 11.86
C GLN A 17 -9.66 0.35 10.50
N GLY A 18 -9.78 -0.61 9.58
CA GLY A 18 -10.29 -0.42 8.24
C GLY A 18 -11.74 0.07 8.20
N SER A 19 -12.00 0.99 7.29
CA SER A 19 -13.34 1.54 7.03
C SER A 19 -13.53 1.83 5.55
N VAL A 20 -14.80 1.83 5.10
CA VAL A 20 -15.15 2.19 3.73
C VAL A 20 -14.75 3.64 3.43
N ASP A 21 -14.85 4.54 4.41
CA ASP A 21 -14.43 5.95 4.28
C ASP A 21 -12.93 6.09 4.03
N GLN A 22 -12.09 5.34 4.75
CA GLN A 22 -10.64 5.32 4.50
C GLN A 22 -10.33 4.77 3.11
N LEU A 23 -10.98 3.68 2.70
CA LEU A 23 -10.81 3.12 1.36
C LEU A 23 -11.21 4.14 0.28
N SER A 24 -12.30 4.88 0.49
CA SER A 24 -12.77 5.94 -0.40
C SER A 24 -11.78 7.11 -0.48
N SER A 25 -11.24 7.56 0.64
CA SER A 25 -10.22 8.62 0.70
C SER A 25 -8.91 8.23 0.00
N VAL A 26 -8.45 6.98 0.23
CA VAL A 26 -7.29 6.38 -0.44
C VAL A 26 -7.51 6.33 -1.95
N PHE A 27 -8.69 5.85 -2.37
CA PHE A 27 -9.08 5.75 -3.78
C PHE A 27 -9.16 7.12 -4.47
N GLY A 28 -9.82 8.09 -3.84
CA GLY A 28 -9.94 9.45 -4.37
C GLY A 28 -8.58 10.14 -4.51
N SER A 29 -7.69 9.97 -3.53
CA SER A 29 -6.32 10.50 -3.57
C SER A 29 -5.51 9.92 -4.74
N LEU A 30 -5.68 8.63 -5.02
CA LEU A 30 -5.03 7.96 -6.15
C LEU A 30 -5.58 8.40 -7.50
N GLN A 31 -6.90 8.55 -7.63
CA GLN A 31 -7.51 9.08 -8.84
C GLN A 31 -7.07 10.51 -9.12
N GLN A 32 -7.04 11.36 -8.10
CA GLN A 32 -6.56 12.72 -8.22
C GLN A 32 -5.07 12.75 -8.62
N LEU A 33 -4.25 11.89 -8.02
CA LEU A 33 -2.84 11.77 -8.37
C LEU A 33 -2.66 11.31 -9.83
N ALA A 34 -3.38 10.27 -10.25
CA ALA A 34 -3.36 9.77 -11.62
C ALA A 34 -3.73 10.88 -12.62
N GLY A 35 -4.83 11.59 -12.35
CA GLY A 35 -5.28 12.73 -13.17
C GLY A 35 -4.27 13.88 -13.20
N SER A 36 -3.68 14.23 -12.06
CA SER A 36 -2.70 15.33 -11.96
C SER A 36 -1.41 15.07 -12.72
N GLN A 37 -1.09 13.80 -12.98
CA GLN A 37 0.15 13.38 -13.61
C GLN A 37 -0.06 12.82 -15.03
N GLY A 38 -1.30 12.85 -15.55
CA GLY A 38 -1.62 12.33 -16.88
C GLY A 38 -1.46 10.81 -17.02
N VAL A 39 -1.57 10.06 -15.92
CA VAL A 39 -1.44 8.59 -15.90
C VAL A 39 -2.81 7.93 -15.94
N ASN A 40 -2.99 7.00 -16.86
CA ASN A 40 -4.22 6.22 -17.01
C ASN A 40 -4.34 5.13 -15.93
N ALA A 41 -5.56 4.67 -15.67
CA ALA A 41 -5.84 3.68 -14.61
C ALA A 41 -5.02 2.38 -14.75
N ASP A 42 -4.76 1.92 -15.97
CA ASP A 42 -3.92 0.72 -16.21
C ASP A 42 -2.45 0.97 -15.89
N GLN A 43 -1.90 2.12 -16.26
CA GLN A 43 -0.53 2.50 -15.89
C GLN A 43 -0.40 2.66 -14.36
N MET A 44 -1.39 3.29 -13.72
CA MET A 44 -1.44 3.42 -12.26
C MET A 44 -1.50 2.04 -11.58
N SER A 45 -2.31 1.13 -12.12
CA SER A 45 -2.41 -0.25 -11.61
C SER A 45 -1.08 -0.99 -11.75
N SER A 46 -0.42 -0.88 -12.90
CA SER A 46 0.90 -1.48 -13.15
C SER A 46 1.97 -0.90 -12.24
N MET A 47 1.95 0.42 -12.00
CA MET A 47 2.85 1.07 -11.07
C MET A 47 2.63 0.62 -9.64
N LEU A 48 1.38 0.51 -9.19
CA LEU A 48 1.04 0.03 -7.85
C LEU A 48 1.44 -1.43 -7.65
N ASN A 49 1.22 -2.30 -8.66
CA ASN A 49 1.68 -3.68 -8.62
C ASN A 49 3.22 -3.77 -8.59
N ALA A 50 3.89 -2.98 -9.41
CA ALA A 50 5.35 -2.90 -9.41
C ALA A 50 5.90 -2.39 -8.07
N LEU A 51 5.26 -1.37 -7.49
CA LEU A 51 5.59 -0.80 -6.20
C LEU A 51 5.37 -1.83 -5.08
N GLY A 52 4.21 -2.50 -5.06
CA GLY A 52 3.92 -3.56 -4.11
C GLY A 52 4.94 -4.69 -4.19
N GLY A 53 5.29 -5.12 -5.41
CA GLY A 53 6.27 -6.17 -5.63
C GLY A 53 7.71 -5.79 -5.27
N ALA A 54 8.08 -4.51 -5.35
CA ALA A 54 9.38 -4.01 -4.92
C ALA A 54 9.43 -3.72 -3.41
N LEU A 55 8.32 -3.25 -2.84
CA LEU A 55 8.18 -2.90 -1.43
C LEU A 55 8.04 -4.14 -0.55
N GLN A 56 7.38 -5.19 -1.03
CA GLN A 56 7.20 -6.45 -0.31
C GLN A 56 8.50 -7.08 0.19
N PRO A 57 9.51 -7.38 -0.64
CA PRO A 57 10.76 -7.97 -0.16
C PRO A 57 11.48 -7.05 0.82
N ALA A 58 11.42 -5.73 0.60
CA ALA A 58 12.02 -4.76 1.51
C ALA A 58 11.33 -4.73 2.88
N LEU A 59 10.00 -4.73 2.92
CA LEU A 59 9.22 -4.82 4.16
C LEU A 59 9.39 -6.18 4.83
N LYS A 60 9.54 -7.27 4.08
CA LYS A 60 9.81 -8.61 4.62
C LYS A 60 11.19 -8.68 5.25
N GLN A 61 12.20 -8.07 4.65
CA GLN A 61 13.54 -7.96 5.22
C GLN A 61 13.50 -7.08 6.48
N GLN A 62 12.74 -5.99 6.49
CA GLN A 62 12.51 -5.19 7.69
C GLN A 62 11.77 -5.96 8.77
N ALA A 63 10.74 -6.75 8.44
CA ALA A 63 10.04 -7.61 9.38
C ALA A 63 11.00 -8.60 10.06
N GLY A 64 11.94 -9.16 9.30
CA GLY A 64 12.98 -10.04 9.84
C GLY A 64 14.01 -9.33 10.72
N THR A 65 14.22 -8.03 10.51
CA THR A 65 15.24 -7.23 11.23
C THR A 65 14.67 -6.54 12.49
N LEU A 66 13.50 -5.91 12.36
CA LEU A 66 12.80 -5.16 13.42
C LEU A 66 11.85 -6.05 14.23
N GLY A 67 11.44 -7.20 13.67
CA GLY A 67 10.37 -8.02 14.20
C GLY A 67 8.98 -7.56 13.72
N ALA A 68 8.07 -8.51 13.58
CA ALA A 68 6.72 -8.28 13.03
C ALA A 68 5.95 -7.18 13.78
N GLY A 69 6.02 -7.15 15.12
CA GLY A 69 5.31 -6.15 15.93
C GLY A 69 5.82 -4.72 15.77
N GLN A 70 7.12 -4.52 15.49
CA GLN A 70 7.64 -3.19 15.20
C GLN A 70 7.23 -2.72 13.81
N LEU A 71 7.20 -3.63 12.83
CA LEU A 71 6.72 -3.30 11.50
C LEU A 71 5.22 -2.95 11.51
N GLU A 72 4.41 -3.67 12.29
CA GLU A 72 2.99 -3.35 12.49
C GLU A 72 2.79 -1.96 13.12
N ASN A 73 3.58 -1.63 14.13
CA ASN A 73 3.58 -0.29 14.73
C ASN A 73 3.99 0.78 13.73
N LEU A 74 4.97 0.48 12.88
CA LEU A 74 5.46 1.40 11.86
C LEU A 74 4.38 1.66 10.80
N VAL A 75 3.71 0.61 10.31
CA VAL A 75 2.57 0.72 9.36
C VAL A 75 1.39 1.47 10.00
N THR A 76 1.12 1.25 11.29
CA THR A 76 0.06 1.96 12.01
C THR A 76 0.39 3.45 12.17
N GLN A 77 1.64 3.79 12.47
CA GLN A 77 2.11 5.18 12.51
C GLN A 77 2.09 5.84 11.13
N LEU A 78 2.42 5.08 10.08
CA LEU A 78 2.38 5.52 8.69
C LEU A 78 0.97 5.83 8.19
N ALA A 79 -0.01 5.06 8.63
CA ALA A 79 -1.42 5.27 8.33
C ALA A 79 -2.03 6.46 9.10
N GLY A 80 -1.36 6.90 10.18
CA GLY A 80 -1.74 8.04 10.98
C GLY A 80 -1.11 9.38 10.53
N PRO A 81 -1.57 10.51 11.11
CA PRO A 81 -1.11 11.86 10.75
C PRO A 81 0.38 12.18 11.04
N GLY A 82 1.18 11.23 11.54
CA GLY A 82 2.63 11.35 11.73
C GLY A 82 3.49 10.55 10.73
N GLY A 83 2.86 9.88 9.76
CA GLY A 83 3.50 8.84 8.96
C GLY A 83 4.71 9.28 8.13
N LEU A 84 4.75 10.52 7.64
CA LEU A 84 5.82 11.00 6.76
C LEU A 84 7.22 10.95 7.40
N ALA A 85 7.33 11.19 8.72
CA ALA A 85 8.60 11.11 9.43
C ALA A 85 9.05 9.65 9.60
N SER A 86 8.14 8.78 10.03
CA SER A 86 8.39 7.34 10.18
C SER A 86 8.71 6.67 8.83
N LEU A 87 8.16 7.19 7.72
CA LEU A 87 8.41 6.71 6.36
C LEU A 87 9.86 6.97 5.93
N GLN A 88 10.38 8.16 6.22
CA GLN A 88 11.76 8.52 5.87
C GLN A 88 12.77 7.69 6.67
N SER A 89 12.46 7.39 7.93
CA SER A 89 13.27 6.50 8.76
C SER A 89 13.18 5.03 8.31
N ALA A 90 12.01 4.59 7.83
CA ALA A 90 11.81 3.23 7.34
C ALA A 90 12.37 3.01 5.93
N ILE A 91 12.30 4.01 5.05
CA ILE A 91 12.72 3.90 3.64
C ILE A 91 13.73 5.00 3.36
N PRO A 92 15.02 4.73 3.61
CA PRO A 92 16.07 5.71 3.37
C PRO A 92 16.16 6.09 1.87
N PRO A 93 16.71 7.26 1.53
CA PRO A 93 16.75 7.77 0.14
C PRO A 93 17.39 6.81 -0.85
N GLN A 94 18.40 6.05 -0.42
CA GLN A 94 19.07 5.03 -1.22
C GLN A 94 18.12 3.88 -1.57
N MET A 95 17.28 3.47 -0.62
CA MET A 95 16.27 2.44 -0.84
C MET A 95 15.13 2.95 -1.73
N GLN A 96 14.78 4.24 -1.61
CA GLN A 96 13.83 4.88 -2.54
C GLN A 96 14.35 4.83 -3.97
N GLN A 97 15.62 5.12 -4.22
CA GLN A 97 16.20 5.02 -5.57
C GLN A 97 16.15 3.59 -6.13
N GLN A 98 16.45 2.58 -5.30
CA GLN A 98 16.32 1.18 -5.69
C GLN A 98 14.87 0.80 -6.01
N LEU A 99 13.91 1.26 -5.20
CA LEU A 99 12.48 1.09 -5.47
C LEU A 99 12.09 1.77 -6.78
N ILE A 100 12.52 3.00 -7.04
CA ILE A 100 12.23 3.73 -8.30
C ILE A 100 12.71 2.92 -9.50
N GLN A 101 13.94 2.40 -9.46
CA GLN A 101 14.48 1.61 -10.57
C GLN A 101 13.72 0.30 -10.75
N ALA A 102 13.42 -0.42 -9.68
CA ALA A 102 12.65 -1.66 -9.72
C ALA A 102 11.23 -1.42 -10.25
N VAL A 103 10.57 -0.35 -9.80
CA VAL A 103 9.24 0.04 -10.23
C VAL A 103 9.27 0.47 -11.69
N ALA A 104 10.27 1.24 -12.13
CA ALA A 104 10.41 1.67 -13.52
C ALA A 104 10.55 0.47 -14.46
N GLN A 105 11.40 -0.49 -14.10
CA GLN A 105 11.60 -1.72 -14.87
C GLN A 105 10.33 -2.56 -14.96
N LYS A 106 9.56 -2.67 -13.87
CA LYS A 106 8.35 -3.51 -13.82
C LYS A 106 7.09 -2.84 -14.38
N SER A 107 6.93 -1.53 -14.16
CA SER A 107 5.76 -0.77 -14.61
C SER A 107 5.88 -0.29 -16.05
N GLY A 108 7.10 -0.23 -16.60
CA GLY A 108 7.37 0.38 -17.90
C GLY A 108 7.24 1.91 -17.91
N LEU A 109 7.08 2.54 -16.73
CA LEU A 109 6.98 3.99 -16.59
C LEU A 109 8.36 4.64 -16.46
N ASN A 110 8.42 5.91 -16.82
CA ASN A 110 9.64 6.70 -16.68
C ASN A 110 10.04 6.87 -15.20
N ALA A 111 11.31 6.66 -14.89
CA ALA A 111 11.83 6.79 -13.53
C ALA A 111 11.61 8.19 -12.92
N GLY A 112 11.65 9.26 -13.72
CA GLY A 112 11.36 10.61 -13.27
C GLY A 112 9.90 10.79 -12.86
N LEU A 113 8.97 10.16 -13.58
CA LEU A 113 7.55 10.15 -13.23
C LEU A 113 7.33 9.37 -11.92
N ILE A 114 7.94 8.20 -11.78
CA ILE A 114 7.88 7.42 -10.53
C ILE A 114 8.50 8.21 -9.38
N GLN A 115 9.61 8.91 -9.57
CA GLN A 115 10.25 9.71 -8.53
C GLN A 115 9.33 10.80 -7.97
N THR A 116 8.47 11.39 -8.80
CA THR A 116 7.48 12.38 -8.34
C THR A 116 6.23 11.75 -7.70
N MET A 117 5.87 10.53 -8.10
CA MET A 117 4.68 9.85 -7.59
C MET A 117 4.93 9.02 -6.35
N LEU A 118 6.08 8.35 -6.28
CA LEU A 118 6.49 7.44 -5.22
C LEU A 118 6.24 8.02 -3.81
N PRO A 119 6.70 9.25 -3.45
CA PRO A 119 6.47 9.80 -2.13
C PRO A 119 4.99 10.08 -1.82
N LYS A 120 4.13 10.22 -2.83
CA LYS A 120 2.68 10.38 -2.68
C LYS A 120 1.96 9.03 -2.62
N LEU A 121 2.44 8.02 -3.34
CA LEU A 121 1.86 6.67 -3.36
C LEU A 121 2.19 5.87 -2.12
N LEU A 122 3.38 6.05 -1.58
CA LEU A 122 3.84 5.34 -0.40
C LEU A 122 2.92 5.50 0.82
N PRO A 123 2.58 6.72 1.27
CA PRO A 123 1.66 6.89 2.40
C PRO A 123 0.27 6.32 2.11
N VAL A 124 -0.18 6.34 0.85
CA VAL A 124 -1.46 5.76 0.42
C VAL A 124 -1.44 4.23 0.54
N VAL A 125 -0.39 3.57 0.04
CA VAL A 125 -0.22 2.11 0.15
C VAL A 125 -0.06 1.71 1.61
N MET A 126 0.67 2.49 2.41
CA MET A 126 0.84 2.22 3.84
C MET A 126 -0.45 2.44 4.62
N GLY A 127 -1.23 3.47 4.27
CA GLY A 127 -2.56 3.69 4.82
C GLY A 127 -3.51 2.53 4.50
N LEU A 128 -3.46 2.02 3.27
CA LEU A 128 -4.19 0.81 2.87
C LEU A 128 -3.79 -0.39 3.74
N LEU A 129 -2.50 -0.66 3.91
CA LEU A 129 -2.01 -1.74 4.76
C LEU A 129 -2.34 -1.51 6.25
N GLY A 130 -2.39 -0.25 6.69
CA GLY A 130 -2.76 0.14 8.05
C GLY A 130 -4.21 -0.14 8.40
N MET A 131 -5.12 -0.23 7.43
CA MET A 131 -6.51 -0.62 7.67
C MET A 131 -6.65 -2.01 8.31
N GLY A 132 -5.69 -2.91 8.03
CA GLY A 132 -5.68 -4.25 8.62
C GLY A 132 -5.21 -4.27 10.06
N ALA A 133 -4.66 -3.17 10.57
CA ALA A 133 -4.17 -3.07 11.93
C ALA A 133 -5.32 -3.21 12.92
N ALA A 134 -5.06 -3.86 14.05
CA ALA A 134 -6.02 -3.94 15.15
C ALA A 134 -6.24 -2.55 15.76
N LYS A 135 -7.47 -2.29 16.22
CA LYS A 135 -7.80 -1.07 16.96
C LYS A 135 -7.03 -1.02 18.29
N PRO A 136 -6.61 0.18 18.76
CA PRO A 136 -6.00 0.33 20.07
C PRO A 136 -6.86 -0.31 21.17
N GLY A 137 -6.25 -1.15 22.01
CA GLY A 137 -6.94 -1.86 23.09
C GLY A 137 -7.63 -3.17 22.69
N ARG A 138 -7.58 -3.57 21.41
CA ARG A 138 -7.97 -4.91 20.96
C ARG A 138 -6.74 -5.72 20.56
N GLY A 139 -6.63 -6.92 21.11
CA GLY A 139 -5.60 -7.87 20.68
C GLY A 139 -5.83 -8.30 19.24
N GLY A 140 -4.78 -8.22 18.42
CA GLY A 140 -4.81 -8.65 17.02
C GLY A 140 -3.63 -8.08 16.23
N GLY A 141 -3.13 -8.84 15.26
CA GLY A 141 -2.11 -8.39 14.32
C GLY A 141 -2.71 -7.66 13.11
N ASN A 142 -1.86 -7.13 12.25
CA ASN A 142 -2.24 -6.51 11.00
C ASN A 142 -2.48 -7.58 9.92
N ALA A 143 -3.75 -7.90 9.66
CA ALA A 143 -4.12 -8.93 8.69
C ALA A 143 -3.67 -8.58 7.27
N LEU A 144 -3.77 -7.29 6.88
CA LEU A 144 -3.37 -6.82 5.55
C LEU A 144 -1.87 -6.84 5.35
N LEU A 145 -1.11 -6.38 6.33
CA LEU A 145 0.34 -6.45 6.29
C LEU A 145 0.81 -7.89 6.22
N ASN A 146 0.22 -8.78 7.03
CA ASN A 146 0.56 -10.21 6.99
C ASN A 146 0.20 -10.84 5.65
N ALA A 147 -0.98 -10.56 5.09
CA ALA A 147 -1.36 -11.02 3.75
C ALA A 147 -0.37 -10.52 2.70
N PHE A 148 0.01 -9.24 2.76
CA PHE A 148 0.97 -8.60 1.87
C PHE A 148 2.36 -9.23 1.95
N LEU A 149 2.86 -9.52 3.16
CA LEU A 149 4.17 -10.14 3.37
C LEU A 149 4.20 -11.63 2.97
N ASN A 150 3.09 -12.34 3.20
CA ASN A 150 2.94 -13.77 2.92
C ASN A 150 2.68 -14.10 1.45
N THR A 151 2.39 -13.11 0.60
CA THR A 151 2.24 -13.34 -0.84
C THR A 151 3.57 -13.80 -1.46
N ASN A 152 3.68 -15.08 -1.80
CA ASN A 152 4.89 -15.63 -2.41
C ASN A 152 4.99 -15.22 -3.88
N GLY A 153 5.83 -14.23 -4.17
CA GLY A 153 6.27 -13.92 -5.53
C GLY A 153 6.04 -12.46 -5.94
N ALA A 154 6.87 -11.99 -6.89
CA ALA A 154 6.91 -10.62 -7.37
C ALA A 154 5.70 -10.20 -8.24
N GLY A 155 4.59 -10.95 -8.16
CA GLY A 155 3.29 -10.73 -8.78
C GLY A 155 2.11 -11.09 -7.89
N GLY A 156 2.31 -11.33 -6.58
CA GLY A 156 1.24 -11.62 -5.63
C GLY A 156 0.65 -10.38 -4.96
N THR A 157 1.39 -9.27 -4.94
CA THR A 157 0.95 -7.99 -4.36
C THR A 157 0.14 -7.20 -5.37
N ASP A 158 -1.07 -7.70 -5.60
CA ASP A 158 -2.08 -7.22 -6.53
C ASP A 158 -2.69 -5.86 -6.11
N LEU A 159 -1.88 -4.89 -5.67
CA LEU A 159 -2.34 -3.57 -5.23
C LEU A 159 -3.13 -2.85 -6.33
N GLY A 160 -2.69 -2.95 -7.59
CA GLY A 160 -3.44 -2.42 -8.73
C GLY A 160 -4.81 -3.09 -8.89
N THR A 161 -4.90 -4.39 -8.60
CA THR A 161 -6.17 -5.14 -8.61
C THR A 161 -7.05 -4.72 -7.43
N VAL A 162 -6.49 -4.53 -6.23
CA VAL A 162 -7.21 -3.95 -5.08
C VAL A 162 -7.83 -2.62 -5.46
N MET A 163 -7.07 -1.75 -6.14
CA MET A 163 -7.59 -0.46 -6.58
C MET A 163 -8.70 -0.59 -7.63
N LYS A 164 -8.55 -1.49 -8.61
CA LYS A 164 -9.60 -1.77 -9.59
C LYS A 164 -10.89 -2.23 -8.92
N PHE A 165 -10.79 -3.15 -7.96
CA PHE A 165 -11.95 -3.64 -7.21
C PHE A 165 -12.53 -2.61 -6.25
N ALA A 166 -11.69 -1.85 -5.55
CA ALA A 166 -12.13 -0.75 -4.70
C ALA A 166 -12.91 0.29 -5.51
N GLY A 167 -12.43 0.62 -6.71
CA GLY A 167 -13.15 1.51 -7.62
C GLY A 167 -14.51 0.98 -8.05
N ARG A 168 -14.61 -0.32 -8.38
CA ARG A 168 -15.90 -0.97 -8.67
C ARG A 168 -16.81 -1.09 -7.46
N PHE A 169 -16.25 -1.23 -6.26
CA PHE A 169 -17.01 -1.32 -5.02
C PHE A 169 -17.60 0.03 -4.61
N LEU A 170 -16.79 1.09 -4.72
CA LEU A 170 -17.19 2.47 -4.40
C LEU A 170 -18.05 3.09 -5.50
N ASN A 171 -17.80 2.73 -6.76
CA ASN A 171 -18.57 3.18 -7.91
C ASN A 171 -19.03 1.95 -8.74
N PRO A 172 -20.07 1.25 -8.29
CA PRO A 172 -20.60 0.10 -9.01
C PRO A 172 -21.11 0.55 -10.40
N PRO A 173 -20.74 -0.16 -11.49
CA PRO A 173 -21.34 0.10 -12.79
C PRO A 173 -22.86 -0.08 -12.67
N GLN A 174 -23.62 0.95 -13.02
CA GLN A 174 -25.08 0.89 -13.12
C GLN A 174 -25.52 0.05 -14.32
#